data_AF-A0A8H3LKT1-F1
#
_entry.id   AF-A0A8H3LKT1-F1
#
_cell.length_a   1.000
_cell.length_b   1.000
_cell.length_c   1.000
_cell.angle_alpha   90.00
_cell.angle_beta   90.00
_cell.angle_gamma   90.00
#
_symmetry.space_group_name_H-M   'P 1'
#
loop_
_entity.id
_entity.type
_entity.pdbx_description
1 polymer ?
#
loop_
_entity_poly.entity_id
_entity_poly.type
_entity_poly.pdbx_seq_one_letter_code
_entity_poly.pdbx_strand_id
1 'polypeptide(L)'
;MKFLNLLLLLLTILAAAAQAKIVLPAYTIRLNGTNLCWALDGNNIVLDTTGSNWALLNDQILPYGSAYKAVQYNGPNNQLTLAWNIISTVYRRWKIEKTIFEDDTVFISSEKDLLQLATAKIMLGGKWQVIAKSLLIGGIDRKQLWVIERDF
;
A
#
# COMPACT_ATOMS: atom_id res chain seq x y z
N MET A 1 -6.85 9.99 51.73
CA MET A 1 -6.68 8.67 51.06
C MET A 1 -7.52 8.52 49.79
N LYS A 2 -8.79 9.00 49.73
CA LYS A 2 -9.65 8.89 48.53
C LYS A 2 -9.11 9.63 47.28
N PHE A 3 -8.49 10.80 47.46
CA PHE A 3 -7.89 11.57 46.37
C PHE A 3 -6.65 10.90 45.74
N LEU A 4 -5.82 10.22 46.55
CA LEU A 4 -4.62 9.56 46.06
C LEU A 4 -4.97 8.35 45.18
N ASN A 5 -6.01 7.59 45.57
CA ASN A 5 -6.50 6.46 44.79
C ASN A 5 -7.11 6.91 43.46
N LEU A 6 -7.79 8.07 43.43
CA LEU A 6 -8.34 8.63 42.20
C LEU A 6 -7.23 9.09 41.24
N LEU A 7 -6.16 9.70 41.78
CA LEU A 7 -5.01 10.14 40.99
C LEU A 7 -4.24 8.95 40.40
N LEU A 8 -4.03 7.89 41.18
CA LEU A 8 -3.41 6.64 40.72
C LEU A 8 -4.23 5.96 39.62
N LEU A 9 -5.56 5.97 39.75
CA LEU A 9 -6.46 5.44 38.72
C LEU A 9 -6.41 6.28 37.43
N LEU A 10 -6.34 7.61 37.55
CA LEU A 10 -6.18 8.48 36.39
C LEU A 10 -4.84 8.23 35.67
N LEU A 11 -3.76 8.08 36.42
CA LEU A 11 -2.42 7.82 35.88
C LEU A 11 -2.35 6.49 35.12
N THR A 12 -3.01 5.43 35.60
CA THR A 12 -3.06 4.14 34.89
C THR A 12 -3.92 4.20 33.63
N ILE A 13 -5.03 4.95 33.65
CA ILE A 13 -5.88 5.14 32.46
C ILE A 13 -5.15 5.99 31.40
N LEU A 14 -4.43 7.05 31.80
CA LEU A 14 -3.63 7.85 30.87
C LEU A 14 -2.45 7.04 30.30
N ALA A 15 -1.79 6.20 31.10
CA ALA A 15 -0.72 5.33 30.62
C ALA A 15 -1.24 4.29 29.61
N ALA A 16 -2.41 3.70 29.88
CA ALA A 16 -3.06 2.76 28.97
C ALA A 16 -3.53 3.42 27.67
N ALA A 17 -4.06 4.64 27.74
CA ALA A 17 -4.48 5.42 26.56
C ALA A 17 -3.29 5.89 25.71
N ALA A 18 -2.16 6.23 26.35
CA ALA A 18 -0.91 6.59 25.66
C ALA A 18 -0.27 5.40 24.92
N GLN A 19 -0.63 4.17 25.27
CA GLN A 19 -0.12 2.93 24.68
C GLN A 19 -1.04 2.30 23.63
N ALA A 20 -2.17 2.91 23.31
CA ALA A 20 -2.98 2.54 22.15
C ALA A 20 -2.27 2.95 20.85
N LYS A 21 -1.13 2.33 20.57
CA LYS A 21 -0.46 2.39 19.27
C LYS A 21 -1.40 1.70 18.30
N ILE A 22 -1.93 2.43 17.32
CA ILE A 22 -2.69 1.84 16.21
C ILE A 22 -1.74 0.91 15.47
N VAL A 23 -1.79 -0.39 15.78
CA VAL A 23 -1.08 -1.42 15.06
C VAL A 23 -1.94 -1.74 13.84
N LEU A 24 -1.62 -1.10 12.71
CA LEU A 24 -2.23 -1.48 11.44
C LEU A 24 -1.80 -2.91 11.10
N PRO A 25 -2.64 -3.72 10.46
CA PRO A 25 -2.18 -5.00 9.93
C PRO A 25 -1.09 -4.81 8.87
N ALA A 26 -0.17 -5.76 8.80
CA ALA A 26 0.81 -5.86 7.73
C ALA A 26 0.22 -6.64 6.55
N TYR A 27 0.56 -6.23 5.35
CA TYR A 27 0.11 -6.85 4.11
C TYR A 27 1.26 -7.04 3.12
N THR A 28 1.23 -8.16 2.43
CA THR A 28 2.00 -8.40 1.22
C THR A 28 1.14 -8.09 -0.01
N ILE A 29 1.67 -7.34 -0.98
CA ILE A 29 1.00 -7.06 -2.26
C ILE A 29 1.76 -7.83 -3.35
N ARG A 30 1.16 -8.91 -3.85
CA ARG A 30 1.80 -9.86 -4.75
C ARG A 30 1.18 -9.79 -6.15
N LEU A 31 2.02 -9.87 -7.17
CA LEU A 31 1.55 -10.00 -8.56
C LEU A 31 0.91 -11.37 -8.74
N ASN A 32 -0.34 -11.36 -9.21
CA ASN A 32 -1.13 -12.57 -9.36
C ASN A 32 -0.43 -13.62 -10.25
N GLY A 33 -0.53 -14.89 -9.85
CA GLY A 33 0.10 -16.02 -10.54
C GLY A 33 1.64 -16.06 -10.47
N THR A 34 2.27 -15.25 -9.61
CA THR A 34 3.74 -15.22 -9.45
C THR A 34 4.14 -15.09 -7.98
N ASN A 35 5.46 -15.22 -7.72
CA ASN A 35 6.09 -14.95 -6.42
C ASN A 35 6.66 -13.51 -6.34
N LEU A 36 6.34 -12.64 -7.30
CA LEU A 36 6.85 -11.27 -7.32
C LEU A 36 5.95 -10.37 -6.44
N CYS A 37 6.54 -9.77 -5.41
CA CYS A 37 5.85 -8.92 -4.45
C CYS A 37 6.33 -7.46 -4.57
N TRP A 38 5.47 -6.51 -4.24
CA TRP A 38 5.86 -5.10 -4.11
C TRP A 38 6.96 -4.98 -3.05
N ALA A 39 8.07 -4.40 -3.46
CA ALA A 39 9.24 -4.16 -2.61
C ALA A 39 9.76 -2.73 -2.79
N LEU A 40 10.72 -2.34 -1.94
CA LEU A 40 11.35 -1.03 -1.96
C LEU A 40 12.81 -1.10 -2.41
N ASP A 41 13.15 -0.34 -3.45
CA ASP A 41 14.52 0.01 -3.80
C ASP A 41 14.70 1.53 -3.58
N GLY A 42 15.12 1.90 -2.37
CA GLY A 42 15.09 3.28 -1.91
C GLY A 42 13.66 3.82 -1.82
N ASN A 43 13.33 4.82 -2.66
CA ASN A 43 11.95 5.34 -2.78
C ASN A 43 11.18 4.68 -3.93
N ASN A 44 11.80 3.83 -4.73
CA ASN A 44 11.15 3.25 -5.90
C ASN A 44 10.35 2.01 -5.50
N ILE A 45 9.14 1.86 -6.06
CA ILE A 45 8.36 0.64 -5.92
C ILE A 45 8.81 -0.34 -7.01
N VAL A 46 9.41 -1.45 -6.57
CA VAL A 46 9.94 -2.51 -7.43
C VAL A 46 9.18 -3.82 -7.19
N LEU A 47 9.46 -4.84 -7.98
CA LEU A 47 9.00 -6.20 -7.67
C LEU A 47 10.21 -7.11 -7.39
N ASP A 48 10.12 -7.83 -6.28
CA ASP A 48 11.12 -8.81 -5.85
C ASP A 48 10.44 -9.99 -5.14
N THR A 49 11.13 -11.12 -5.02
CA THR A 49 10.60 -12.32 -4.36
C THR A 49 10.57 -12.23 -2.84
N THR A 50 11.34 -11.31 -2.24
CA THR A 50 11.31 -11.08 -0.78
C THR A 50 10.14 -10.19 -0.35
N GLY A 51 9.73 -9.26 -1.22
CA GLY A 51 8.65 -8.32 -0.95
C GLY A 51 9.00 -7.28 0.13
N SER A 52 7.99 -6.50 0.50
CA SER A 52 8.02 -5.60 1.65
C SER A 52 6.64 -5.60 2.28
N ASN A 53 6.57 -5.35 3.58
CA ASN A 53 5.30 -5.27 4.29
C ASN A 53 4.70 -3.89 4.12
N TRP A 54 3.42 -3.85 3.81
CA TRP A 54 2.64 -2.64 3.57
C TRP A 54 1.55 -2.51 4.62
N ALA A 55 1.16 -1.28 4.92
CA ALA A 55 -0.03 -0.95 5.68
C ALA A 55 -1.04 -0.28 4.75
N LEU A 56 -2.31 -0.70 4.85
CA LEU A 56 -3.43 -0.08 4.17
C LEU A 56 -4.14 0.83 5.17
N LEU A 57 -4.10 2.14 4.94
CA LEU A 57 -4.71 3.15 5.81
C LEU A 57 -5.64 4.02 4.98
N ASN A 58 -6.95 3.84 5.14
CA ASN A 58 -7.98 4.47 4.31
C ASN A 58 -7.73 4.17 2.83
N ASP A 59 -7.48 5.20 2.03
CA ASP A 59 -7.15 5.18 0.60
C ASP A 59 -5.63 5.17 0.34
N GLN A 60 -4.79 5.00 1.37
CA GLN A 60 -3.34 5.07 1.23
C GLN A 60 -2.68 3.70 1.41
N ILE A 61 -1.62 3.48 0.62
CA ILE A 61 -0.70 2.35 0.74
C ILE A 61 0.62 2.91 1.30
N LEU A 62 1.03 2.42 2.46
CA LEU A 62 2.16 2.92 3.24
C LEU A 62 3.15 1.78 3.54
N PRO A 63 4.46 2.03 3.66
CA PRO A 63 5.37 1.05 4.23
C PRO A 63 4.94 0.71 5.67
N TYR A 64 4.94 -0.58 6.03
CA TYR A 64 4.56 -1.00 7.38
C TYR A 64 5.45 -0.33 8.44
N GLY A 65 4.83 0.16 9.51
CA GLY A 65 5.53 0.88 10.58
C GLY A 65 5.92 2.33 10.26
N SER A 66 5.60 2.85 9.08
CA SER A 66 5.88 4.25 8.69
C SER A 66 4.64 4.95 8.14
N ALA A 67 4.18 6.00 8.84
CA ALA A 67 3.10 6.86 8.36
C ALA A 67 3.58 8.06 7.52
N TYR A 68 4.90 8.25 7.43
CA TYR A 68 5.49 9.47 6.86
C TYR A 68 5.60 9.46 5.35
N LYS A 69 5.51 8.30 4.70
CA LYS A 69 5.57 8.17 3.25
C LYS A 69 4.45 7.27 2.76
N ALA A 70 3.88 7.63 1.62
CA ALA A 70 2.85 6.85 0.93
C ALA A 70 3.26 6.59 -0.51
N VAL A 71 2.71 5.52 -1.09
CA VAL A 71 2.85 5.23 -2.51
C VAL A 71 2.20 6.35 -3.33
N GLN A 72 2.96 6.88 -4.28
CA GLN A 72 2.60 8.02 -5.11
C GLN A 72 2.47 7.62 -6.57
N TYR A 73 1.38 8.09 -7.18
CA TYR A 73 1.17 8.13 -8.61
C TYR A 73 1.96 9.29 -9.22
N ASN A 74 2.87 8.97 -10.15
CA ASN A 74 3.78 9.91 -10.80
C ASN A 74 3.38 10.26 -12.25
N GLY A 75 2.15 9.95 -12.66
CA GLY A 75 1.69 10.14 -14.04
C GLY A 75 1.70 8.85 -14.87
N PRO A 76 1.09 8.87 -16.07
CA PRO A 76 0.96 7.68 -16.91
C PRO A 76 2.31 7.13 -17.37
N ASN A 77 2.45 5.81 -17.35
CA ASN A 77 3.66 5.04 -17.67
C ASN A 77 4.88 5.30 -16.77
N ASN A 78 4.75 6.13 -15.74
CA ASN A 78 5.82 6.40 -14.80
C ASN A 78 5.80 5.39 -13.65
N GLN A 79 6.98 5.11 -13.11
CA GLN A 79 7.15 4.24 -11.96
C GLN A 79 6.49 4.86 -10.72
N LEU A 80 5.85 4.01 -9.90
CA LEU A 80 5.34 4.41 -8.60
C LEU A 80 6.52 4.59 -7.63
N THR A 81 6.42 5.59 -6.76
CA THR A 81 7.46 5.86 -5.75
C THR A 81 6.84 6.15 -4.39
N LEU A 82 7.64 6.18 -3.35
CA LEU A 82 7.28 6.76 -2.06
C LEU A 82 7.46 8.27 -2.06
N ALA A 83 6.52 8.98 -1.44
CA ALA A 83 6.61 10.43 -1.22
C ALA A 83 6.08 10.85 0.15
N TRP A 84 6.58 11.97 0.68
CA TRP A 84 6.27 12.48 2.01
C TRP A 84 4.78 12.77 2.25
N ASN A 85 4.14 12.00 3.12
CA ASN A 85 2.72 12.04 3.43
C ASN A 85 2.36 13.13 4.47
N ILE A 86 2.87 14.35 4.29
CA ILE A 86 2.63 15.48 5.22
C ILE A 86 1.20 16.03 5.06
N ILE A 87 0.68 16.02 3.82
CA ILE A 87 -0.70 16.37 3.47
C ILE A 87 -1.19 15.31 2.49
N SER A 88 -2.21 14.54 2.81
CA SER A 88 -2.77 13.55 1.85
C SER A 88 -3.26 14.28 0.61
N THR A 89 -2.68 13.94 -0.54
CA THR A 89 -3.03 14.46 -1.86
C THR A 89 -3.65 13.35 -2.69
N VAL A 90 -4.52 13.68 -3.63
CA VAL A 90 -5.13 12.69 -4.54
C VAL A 90 -4.12 11.79 -5.28
N TYR A 91 -2.89 12.27 -5.50
CA TYR A 91 -1.77 11.48 -6.07
C TYR A 91 -1.29 10.32 -5.18
N ARG A 92 -1.71 10.24 -3.92
CA ARG A 92 -1.32 9.20 -2.95
C ARG A 92 -2.51 8.40 -2.46
N ARG A 93 -3.63 8.53 -3.16
CA ARG A 93 -4.88 7.85 -2.87
C ARG A 93 -5.11 6.80 -3.95
N TRP A 94 -5.48 5.62 -3.50
CA TRP A 94 -5.56 4.41 -4.29
C TRP A 94 -6.88 3.72 -3.98
N LYS A 95 -7.63 3.44 -5.03
CA LYS A 95 -8.85 2.65 -4.95
C LYS A 95 -8.47 1.19 -5.21
N ILE A 96 -8.77 0.33 -4.24
CA ILE A 96 -8.54 -1.11 -4.33
C ILE A 96 -9.88 -1.78 -4.59
N GLU A 97 -10.04 -2.39 -5.75
CA GLU A 97 -11.29 -2.98 -6.19
C GLU A 97 -11.11 -4.45 -6.51
N LYS A 98 -11.98 -5.31 -5.96
CA LYS A 98 -12.02 -6.72 -6.34
C LYS A 98 -12.31 -6.85 -7.83
N THR A 99 -11.60 -7.74 -8.50
CA THR A 99 -11.92 -8.05 -9.89
C THR A 99 -13.03 -9.10 -9.96
N ILE A 100 -13.76 -9.10 -11.06
CA ILE A 100 -14.77 -10.13 -11.36
C ILE A 100 -14.18 -11.32 -12.14
N PHE A 101 -12.88 -11.30 -12.41
CA PHE A 101 -12.25 -12.20 -13.37
C PHE A 101 -11.55 -13.38 -12.72
N GLU A 102 -10.92 -13.15 -11.57
CA GLU A 102 -10.22 -14.19 -10.81
C GLU A 102 -10.48 -13.95 -9.31
N ASP A 103 -10.87 -15.00 -8.59
CA ASP A 103 -11.14 -14.93 -7.16
C ASP A 103 -9.92 -14.37 -6.40
N ASP A 104 -10.19 -13.54 -5.38
CA ASP A 104 -9.20 -12.89 -4.51
C ASP A 104 -8.16 -11.98 -5.19
N THR A 105 -8.38 -11.61 -6.46
CA THR A 105 -7.57 -10.59 -7.13
C THR A 105 -8.19 -9.20 -7.04
N VAL A 106 -7.34 -8.18 -7.06
CA VAL A 106 -7.73 -6.77 -7.04
C VAL A 106 -7.04 -5.96 -8.14
N PHE A 107 -7.73 -4.92 -8.58
CA PHE A 107 -7.14 -3.77 -9.24
C PHE A 107 -6.78 -2.70 -8.21
N ILE A 108 -5.67 -2.01 -8.43
CA ILE A 108 -5.21 -0.88 -7.61
C ILE A 108 -5.12 0.34 -8.55
N SER A 109 -6.14 1.20 -8.53
CA SER A 109 -6.25 2.37 -9.40
C SER A 109 -5.94 3.66 -8.65
N SER A 110 -5.34 4.64 -9.32
CA SER A 110 -5.09 5.94 -8.70
C SER A 110 -6.39 6.74 -8.62
N GLU A 111 -6.71 7.34 -7.48
CA GLU A 111 -7.86 8.26 -7.40
C GLU A 111 -7.65 9.55 -8.22
N LYS A 112 -6.41 9.88 -8.60
CA LYS A 112 -6.12 11.04 -9.45
C LYS A 112 -6.62 10.84 -10.88
N ASP A 113 -6.61 9.59 -11.35
CA ASP A 113 -7.04 9.14 -12.67
C ASP A 113 -7.36 7.63 -12.57
N LEU A 114 -8.65 7.31 -12.44
CA LEU A 114 -9.13 5.94 -12.20
C LEU A 114 -8.82 4.97 -13.35
N LEU A 115 -8.42 5.47 -14.52
CA LEU A 115 -7.99 4.62 -15.63
C LEU A 115 -6.55 4.14 -15.45
N GLN A 116 -5.77 4.74 -14.55
CA GLN A 116 -4.37 4.40 -14.31
C GLN A 116 -4.22 3.40 -13.17
N LEU A 117 -3.75 2.20 -13.51
CA LEU A 117 -3.60 1.07 -12.62
C LEU A 117 -2.13 0.82 -12.27
N ALA A 118 -1.87 0.41 -11.03
CA ALA A 118 -0.59 -0.17 -10.67
C ALA A 118 -0.35 -1.42 -11.52
N THR A 119 0.76 -1.44 -12.26
CA THR A 119 1.05 -2.42 -13.30
C THR A 119 2.49 -2.87 -13.20
N ALA A 120 2.71 -4.18 -13.12
CA ALA A 120 4.03 -4.78 -13.23
C ALA A 120 4.64 -4.51 -14.62
N LYS A 121 5.91 -4.09 -14.65
CA LYS A 121 6.67 -3.89 -15.89
C LYS A 121 8.10 -4.36 -15.71
N ILE A 122 8.58 -5.13 -16.68
CA ILE A 122 9.99 -5.49 -16.79
C ILE A 122 10.73 -4.37 -17.54
N MET A 123 11.85 -3.92 -16.98
CA MET A 123 12.73 -2.93 -17.56
C MET A 123 13.81 -3.59 -18.42
N LEU A 124 14.45 -2.79 -19.28
CA LEU A 124 15.69 -3.18 -19.94
C LEU A 124 16.71 -3.56 -18.85
N GLY A 125 17.29 -4.76 -18.94
CA GLY A 125 18.15 -5.33 -17.90
C GLY A 125 17.43 -6.25 -16.89
N GLY A 126 16.16 -6.58 -17.10
CA GLY A 126 15.46 -7.66 -16.39
C GLY A 126 14.90 -7.28 -15.00
N LYS A 127 15.11 -6.03 -14.55
CA LYS A 127 14.55 -5.53 -13.29
C LYS A 127 13.05 -5.28 -13.42
N TRP A 128 12.28 -5.66 -12.41
CA TRP A 128 10.84 -5.43 -12.37
C TRP A 128 10.49 -4.19 -11.55
N GLN A 129 9.52 -3.44 -12.03
CA GLN A 129 8.99 -2.26 -11.36
C GLN A 129 7.46 -2.21 -11.42
N VAL A 130 6.88 -1.37 -10.56
CA VAL A 130 5.46 -1.04 -10.61
C VAL A 130 5.29 0.33 -11.25
N ILE A 131 4.55 0.41 -12.35
CA ILE A 131 4.20 1.66 -13.04
C ILE A 131 2.72 1.94 -12.94
N ALA A 132 2.30 3.16 -13.24
CA ALA A 132 0.91 3.45 -13.55
C ALA A 132 0.68 3.25 -15.05
N LYS A 133 -0.29 2.42 -15.44
CA LYS A 133 -0.61 2.18 -16.86
C LYS A 133 -2.11 2.12 -17.02
N SER A 134 -2.61 2.63 -18.15
CA SER A 134 -4.03 2.58 -18.48
C SER A 134 -4.56 1.15 -18.48
N LEU A 135 -5.79 0.98 -17.98
CA LEU A 135 -6.58 -0.23 -18.23
C LEU A 135 -6.75 -0.43 -19.74
N LEU A 136 -6.54 -1.66 -20.22
CA LEU A 136 -6.81 -2.00 -21.60
C LEU A 136 -8.32 -2.11 -21.82
N ILE A 137 -8.86 -1.36 -22.78
CA ILE A 137 -10.25 -1.51 -23.20
C ILE A 137 -10.38 -2.86 -23.92
N GLY A 138 -11.19 -3.77 -23.38
CA GLY A 138 -11.48 -5.07 -23.99
C GLY A 138 -10.53 -6.21 -23.63
N GLY A 139 -9.68 -6.06 -22.60
CA GLY A 139 -8.83 -7.15 -22.14
C GLY A 139 -8.28 -6.96 -20.73
N ILE A 140 -7.88 -8.06 -20.10
CA ILE A 140 -7.22 -8.07 -18.79
C ILE A 140 -5.71 -8.15 -19.02
N ASP A 141 -4.97 -7.13 -18.56
CA ASP A 141 -3.52 -7.27 -18.43
C ASP A 141 -3.24 -7.96 -17.10
N ARG A 142 -2.79 -9.22 -17.11
CA ARG A 142 -2.44 -9.96 -15.88
C ARG A 142 -1.39 -9.24 -15.04
N LYS A 143 -0.61 -8.33 -15.64
CA LYS A 143 0.34 -7.49 -14.93
C LYS A 143 -0.32 -6.41 -14.05
N GLN A 144 -1.64 -6.26 -14.12
CA GLN A 144 -2.45 -5.32 -13.33
C GLN A 144 -3.24 -6.01 -12.22
N LEU A 145 -3.17 -7.35 -12.14
CA LEU A 145 -3.86 -8.13 -11.13
C LEU A 145 -2.95 -8.36 -9.93
N TRP A 146 -3.43 -7.97 -8.76
CA TRP A 146 -2.71 -8.10 -7.50
C TRP A 146 -3.49 -8.97 -6.52
N VAL A 147 -2.77 -9.67 -5.66
CA VAL A 147 -3.32 -10.34 -4.48
C VAL A 147 -2.78 -9.59 -3.27
N ILE A 148 -3.66 -9.25 -2.33
CA ILE A 148 -3.31 -8.58 -1.07
C ILE A 148 -3.52 -9.56 0.07
N GLU A 149 -2.42 -10.00 0.66
CA GLU A 149 -2.39 -11.05 1.68
C GLU A 149 -2.03 -10.42 3.01
N ARG A 150 -2.78 -10.74 4.08
CA ARG A 150 -2.46 -10.26 5.42
C ARG A 150 -1.34 -11.12 6.00
N ASP A 151 -0.30 -10.49 6.51
CA ASP A 151 0.76 -11.17 7.24
C ASP A 151 0.28 -11.41 8.70
N PHE A 152 0.47 -12.64 9.20
CA PHE A 152 0.05 -13.07 10.55
C PHE A 152 1.21 -13.09 11.55
#